data_AF-A0AAW8LMF4-F1
#
_entry.id   AF-A0AAW8LMF4-F1
#
_cell.length_a   1.000
_cell.length_b   1.000
_cell.length_c   1.000
_cell.angle_alpha   90.00
_cell.angle_beta   90.00
_cell.angle_gamma   90.00
#
_symmetry.space_group_name_H-M   'P 1'
#
loop_
_entity.id
_entity.type
_entity.pdbx_description
1 polymer ?
#
loop_
_entity_poly.entity_id
_entity_poly.type
_entity_poly.pdbx_seq_one_letter_code
_entity_poly.pdbx_strand_id
1 'polypeptide(L)'
;MKKMIALTLGLSMTLSAQAHMLWLERGTNQQTHAFFGEYSEQLKETQQGALKSFNQAKAVQAKKTFSPQMQQDHLLYATQGQTDVQLTHELIYGESLLSYHAKSGRQNLKAESELDIVPTQINSNTFTVLYQGKAAADVEVTVFSPQFWLKKYTTNGQGQITIATPWKGQYVIEVGKEADKAGKLNQQAYKKQYLVTTLSFVY
;
A
#
# COMPACT_ATOMS: atom_id res chain seq x y z
N MET A 1 -16.17 -0.69 57.69
CA MET A 1 -16.91 -1.12 56.49
C MET A 1 -17.12 0.12 55.63
N LYS A 2 -16.73 0.31 54.37
CA LYS A 2 -16.20 -0.50 53.26
C LYS A 2 -15.16 0.39 52.54
N LYS A 3 -14.00 -0.16 52.15
CA LYS A 3 -13.05 0.55 51.28
C LYS A 3 -13.57 0.46 49.85
N MET A 4 -13.93 1.59 49.22
CA MET A 4 -14.25 1.63 47.79
C MET A 4 -12.94 1.57 47.00
N ILE A 5 -12.69 0.44 46.37
CA ILE A 5 -11.64 0.30 45.36
C ILE A 5 -12.25 0.82 44.06
N ALA A 6 -11.83 2.03 43.65
CA ALA A 6 -12.11 2.54 42.32
C ALA A 6 -11.20 1.80 41.33
N LEU A 7 -11.77 0.84 40.59
CA LEU A 7 -11.10 0.19 39.48
C LEU A 7 -11.15 1.15 38.29
N THR A 8 -10.11 1.96 38.13
CA THR A 8 -9.88 2.71 36.88
C THR A 8 -9.54 1.71 35.78
N LEU A 9 -10.56 1.34 35.01
CA LEU A 9 -10.38 0.70 33.71
C LEU A 9 -9.67 1.74 32.82
N GLY A 10 -8.35 1.65 32.75
CA GLY A 10 -7.58 2.38 31.75
C GLY A 10 -8.02 1.88 30.38
N LEU A 11 -8.86 2.66 29.69
CA LEU A 11 -9.04 2.53 28.26
C LEU A 11 -7.68 2.84 27.63
N SER A 12 -6.88 1.80 27.43
CA SER A 12 -5.80 1.81 26.45
C SER A 12 -6.45 2.13 25.11
N MET A 13 -6.34 3.38 24.68
CA MET A 13 -6.58 3.75 23.29
C MET A 13 -5.59 2.95 22.46
N THR A 14 -6.04 1.82 21.93
CA THR A 14 -5.38 1.18 20.82
C THR A 14 -5.41 2.19 19.70
N LEU A 15 -4.30 2.89 19.48
CA LEU A 15 -4.04 3.58 18.24
C LEU A 15 -4.32 2.56 17.14
N SER A 16 -5.39 2.75 16.38
CA SER A 16 -5.62 1.92 15.20
C SER A 16 -4.38 2.08 14.34
N ALA A 17 -3.64 0.98 14.16
CA ALA A 17 -2.68 0.89 13.07
C ALA A 17 -3.46 1.31 11.83
N GLN A 18 -2.99 2.33 11.10
CA GLN A 18 -3.71 2.84 9.94
C GLN A 18 -3.78 1.72 8.90
N ALA A 19 -4.93 1.03 8.84
CA ALA A 19 -5.13 -0.19 8.09
C ALA A 19 -5.45 0.06 6.60
N HIS A 20 -5.74 1.31 6.25
CA HIS A 20 -6.05 1.69 4.88
C HIS A 20 -4.82 1.65 3.99
N MET A 21 -4.91 0.86 2.93
CA MET A 21 -3.94 0.81 1.87
C MET A 21 -4.59 1.19 0.53
N LEU A 22 -3.76 1.63 -0.40
CA LEU A 22 -4.12 1.71 -1.81
C LEU A 22 -3.49 0.50 -2.50
N TRP A 23 -4.27 -0.27 -3.26
CA TRP A 23 -3.75 -1.40 -4.05
C TRP A 23 -4.30 -1.41 -5.46
N LEU A 24 -3.59 -2.10 -6.35
CA LEU A 24 -3.93 -2.21 -7.77
C LEU A 24 -4.28 -3.67 -8.10
N GLU A 25 -5.40 -3.88 -8.78
CA GLU A 25 -5.76 -5.17 -9.36
C GLU A 25 -5.82 -5.05 -10.88
N ARG A 26 -5.34 -6.07 -11.60
CA ARG A 26 -5.35 -6.11 -13.07
C ARG A 26 -6.47 -7.05 -13.50
N GLY A 27 -7.48 -6.51 -14.16
CA GLY A 27 -8.56 -7.31 -14.73
C GLY A 27 -8.10 -8.18 -15.90
N THR A 28 -8.90 -9.18 -16.27
CA THR A 28 -8.66 -10.00 -17.48
C THR A 28 -8.69 -9.18 -18.78
N ASN A 29 -9.38 -8.04 -18.75
CA ASN A 29 -9.39 -7.02 -19.80
C ASN A 29 -8.12 -6.16 -19.84
N GLN A 30 -7.13 -6.44 -18.99
CA GLN A 30 -5.87 -5.71 -18.85
C GLN A 30 -6.02 -4.25 -18.42
N GLN A 31 -7.21 -3.82 -17.97
CA GLN A 31 -7.39 -2.56 -17.27
C GLN A 31 -6.92 -2.70 -15.82
N THR A 32 -6.58 -1.58 -15.20
CA THR A 32 -6.18 -1.54 -13.79
C THR A 32 -7.29 -0.94 -12.96
N HIS A 33 -7.65 -1.60 -11.87
CA HIS A 33 -8.52 -1.07 -10.84
C HIS A 33 -7.66 -0.67 -9.65
N ALA A 34 -7.82 0.56 -9.15
CA ALA A 34 -7.25 0.97 -7.88
C ALA A 34 -8.35 1.00 -6.82
N PHE A 35 -8.11 0.32 -5.72
CA PHE A 35 -8.99 0.27 -4.56
C PHE A 35 -8.28 0.89 -3.37
N PHE A 36 -9.08 1.48 -2.48
CA PHE A 36 -8.62 2.04 -1.20
C PHE A 36 -9.45 1.45 -0.07
N GLY A 37 -8.83 1.08 1.05
CA GLY A 37 -9.52 0.38 2.14
C GLY A 37 -8.62 -0.63 2.86
N GLU A 38 -9.24 -1.61 3.53
CA GLU A 38 -8.57 -2.61 4.35
C GLU A 38 -8.66 -3.99 3.68
N TYR A 39 -7.57 -4.43 3.05
CA TYR A 39 -7.57 -5.66 2.24
C TYR A 39 -7.94 -6.92 3.04
N SER A 40 -7.43 -7.05 4.26
CA SER A 40 -7.71 -8.20 5.15
C SER A 40 -9.16 -8.31 5.56
N GLU A 41 -9.86 -7.18 5.66
CA GLU A 41 -11.27 -7.12 6.02
C GLU A 41 -12.17 -7.14 4.78
N GLN A 42 -11.58 -7.19 3.58
CA GLN A 42 -12.29 -7.04 2.30
C GLN A 42 -13.08 -5.73 2.23
N LEU A 43 -12.66 -4.73 2.98
CA LEU A 43 -13.30 -3.42 3.04
C LEU A 43 -12.78 -2.56 1.87
N LYS A 44 -13.70 -2.12 1.01
CA LYS A 44 -13.44 -1.17 -0.05
C LYS A 44 -14.17 0.13 0.26
N GLU A 45 -13.41 1.21 0.36
CA GLU A 45 -13.96 2.55 0.46
C GLU A 45 -14.70 2.93 -0.82
N THR A 46 -15.67 3.84 -0.71
CA THR A 46 -16.50 4.25 -1.84
C THR A 46 -16.37 5.74 -2.12
N GLN A 47 -16.90 6.18 -3.26
CA GLN A 47 -16.97 7.60 -3.64
C GLN A 47 -17.82 8.46 -2.69
N GLN A 48 -18.64 7.83 -1.84
CA GLN A 48 -19.36 8.52 -0.76
C GLN A 48 -18.48 8.71 0.50
N GLY A 49 -17.34 8.04 0.55
CA GLY A 49 -16.37 8.05 1.65
C GLY A 49 -14.96 8.42 1.20
N ALA A 50 -13.96 7.74 1.76
CA ALA A 50 -12.56 8.17 1.66
C ALA A 50 -11.95 8.01 0.25
N LEU A 51 -12.49 7.14 -0.60
CA LEU A 51 -12.02 6.96 -1.98
C LEU A 51 -12.11 8.25 -2.80
N LYS A 52 -13.05 9.15 -2.47
CA LYS A 52 -13.22 10.44 -3.15
C LYS A 52 -11.93 11.28 -3.18
N SER A 53 -11.09 11.17 -2.15
CA SER A 53 -9.81 11.88 -2.08
C SER A 53 -8.85 11.49 -3.20
N PHE A 54 -9.01 10.31 -3.79
CA PHE A 54 -8.13 9.76 -4.84
C PHE A 54 -8.60 10.07 -6.26
N ASN A 55 -9.67 10.85 -6.47
CA ASN A 55 -10.25 11.10 -7.80
C ASN A 55 -9.33 11.82 -8.80
N GLN A 56 -8.17 12.31 -8.35
CA GLN A 56 -7.14 12.90 -9.21
C GLN A 56 -5.87 12.04 -9.31
N ALA A 57 -5.84 10.88 -8.65
CA ALA A 57 -4.71 9.97 -8.66
C ALA A 57 -4.52 9.39 -10.06
N LYS A 58 -3.34 9.59 -10.65
CA LYS A 58 -3.02 9.10 -12.00
C LYS A 58 -2.18 7.84 -11.91
N ALA A 59 -2.50 6.87 -12.75
CA ALA A 59 -1.65 5.70 -12.95
C ALA A 59 -0.60 5.99 -14.01
N VAL A 60 0.57 5.36 -13.88
CA VAL A 60 1.65 5.39 -14.85
C VAL A 60 1.96 3.97 -15.31
N GLN A 61 2.05 3.76 -16.62
CA GLN A 61 2.45 2.50 -17.22
C GLN A 61 3.32 2.79 -18.45
N ALA A 62 4.51 2.18 -18.51
CA ALA A 62 5.46 2.40 -19.62
C ALA A 62 5.67 3.90 -19.95
N LYS A 63 5.84 4.73 -18.91
CA LYS A 63 5.98 6.21 -18.97
C LYS A 63 4.77 6.98 -19.50
N LYS A 64 3.66 6.30 -19.84
CA LYS A 64 2.38 6.94 -20.16
C LYS A 64 1.58 7.15 -18.88
N THR A 65 0.88 8.26 -18.80
CA THR A 65 0.02 8.62 -17.67
C THR A 65 -1.45 8.41 -18.03
N PHE A 66 -2.24 7.85 -17.12
CA PHE A 66 -3.65 7.55 -17.27
C PHE A 66 -4.45 8.27 -16.19
N SER A 67 -5.46 9.04 -16.61
CA SER A 67 -6.43 9.62 -15.68
C SER A 67 -7.43 8.57 -15.20
N PRO A 68 -7.92 8.68 -13.96
CA PRO A 68 -8.90 7.74 -13.43
C PRO A 68 -10.28 7.95 -14.07
N GLN A 69 -10.99 6.86 -14.30
CA GLN A 69 -12.44 6.84 -14.46
C GLN A 69 -13.05 6.40 -13.13
N MET A 70 -13.76 7.30 -12.45
CA MET A 70 -14.32 7.03 -11.14
C MET A 70 -15.47 6.01 -11.24
N GLN A 71 -15.37 4.96 -10.43
CA GLN A 71 -16.44 3.99 -10.18
C GLN A 71 -16.85 4.07 -8.71
N GLN A 72 -17.93 3.39 -8.32
CA GLN A 72 -18.50 3.50 -6.97
C GLN A 72 -17.48 3.15 -5.87
N ASP A 73 -16.72 2.08 -6.04
CA ASP A 73 -15.81 1.49 -5.05
C ASP A 73 -14.35 1.40 -5.53
N HIS A 74 -14.04 1.93 -6.71
CA HIS A 74 -12.69 1.94 -7.26
C HIS A 74 -12.46 3.04 -8.30
N LEU A 75 -11.19 3.20 -8.69
CA LEU A 75 -10.78 3.99 -9.85
C LEU A 75 -10.35 3.03 -10.97
N LEU A 76 -10.88 3.25 -12.17
CA LEU A 76 -10.54 2.46 -13.35
C LEU A 76 -9.52 3.22 -14.22
N TYR A 77 -8.49 2.52 -14.67
CA TYR A 77 -7.49 3.04 -15.60
C TYR A 77 -7.42 2.20 -16.87
N ALA A 78 -7.50 2.85 -18.02
CA ALA A 78 -7.43 2.24 -19.35
C ALA A 78 -6.01 1.82 -19.79
N THR A 79 -5.24 1.27 -18.85
CA THR A 79 -3.95 0.60 -19.08
C THR A 79 -4.13 -0.66 -19.95
N GLN A 80 -3.06 -1.18 -20.53
CA GLN A 80 -3.08 -2.38 -21.39
C GLN A 80 -1.78 -3.19 -21.26
N GLY A 81 -1.76 -4.43 -21.73
CA GLY A 81 -0.55 -5.25 -21.75
C GLY A 81 -0.16 -5.81 -20.38
N GLN A 82 1.10 -6.24 -20.25
CA GLN A 82 1.60 -6.92 -19.05
C GLN A 82 2.66 -6.12 -18.29
N THR A 83 3.01 -4.92 -18.78
CA THR A 83 3.98 -4.06 -18.11
C THR A 83 3.43 -3.52 -16.80
N ASP A 84 4.32 -3.37 -15.84
CA ASP A 84 3.96 -2.90 -14.51
C ASP A 84 3.24 -1.54 -14.55
N VAL A 85 2.25 -1.42 -13.68
CA VAL A 85 1.47 -0.19 -13.46
C VAL A 85 1.80 0.30 -12.06
N GLN A 86 1.99 1.60 -11.92
CA GLN A 86 2.18 2.25 -10.63
C GLN A 86 1.21 3.41 -10.48
N LEU A 87 0.84 3.71 -9.25
CA LEU A 87 -0.01 4.83 -8.87
C LEU A 87 0.57 5.42 -7.58
N THR A 88 0.82 6.72 -7.59
CA THR A 88 1.22 7.46 -6.39
C THR A 88 0.16 8.51 -6.06
N HIS A 89 -0.19 8.62 -4.79
CA HIS A 89 -1.09 9.67 -4.33
C HIS A 89 -0.72 10.12 -2.92
N GLU A 90 -0.81 11.43 -2.68
CA GLU A 90 -0.51 12.02 -1.39
C GLU A 90 -1.67 12.88 -0.91
N LEU A 91 -1.98 12.81 0.38
CA LEU A 91 -2.99 13.63 1.02
C LEU A 91 -2.60 13.93 2.46
N ILE A 92 -3.11 15.03 3.00
CA ILE A 92 -2.92 15.33 4.43
C ILE A 92 -4.09 14.79 5.24
N TYR A 93 -3.76 14.11 6.33
CA TYR A 93 -4.70 13.68 7.36
C TYR A 93 -4.19 14.11 8.73
N GLY A 94 -4.92 15.01 9.39
CA GLY A 94 -4.45 15.64 10.63
C GLY A 94 -3.14 16.41 10.40
N GLU A 95 -2.11 16.11 11.20
CA GLU A 95 -0.77 16.71 11.08
C GLU A 95 0.18 15.89 10.18
N SER A 96 -0.34 14.89 9.47
CA SER A 96 0.49 13.91 8.76
C SER A 96 0.24 13.93 7.25
N LEU A 97 1.31 13.77 6.48
CA LEU A 97 1.25 13.44 5.06
C LEU A 97 1.10 11.92 4.93
N LEU A 98 0.03 11.47 4.29
CA LEU A 98 -0.10 10.07 3.86
C LEU A 98 0.39 9.98 2.42
N SER A 99 1.41 9.17 2.17
CA SER A 99 2.00 8.94 0.85
C SER A 99 1.78 7.49 0.45
N TYR A 100 0.89 7.28 -0.50
CA TYR A 100 0.54 5.97 -1.05
C TYR A 100 1.32 5.70 -2.33
N HIS A 101 1.93 4.53 -2.43
CA HIS A 101 2.54 4.03 -3.65
C HIS A 101 2.06 2.60 -3.93
N ALA A 102 1.16 2.45 -4.91
CA ALA A 102 0.59 1.17 -5.27
C ALA A 102 1.16 0.70 -6.61
N LYS A 103 1.61 -0.55 -6.67
CA LYS A 103 2.17 -1.19 -7.86
C LYS A 103 1.39 -2.45 -8.21
N SER A 104 1.29 -2.73 -9.50
CA SER A 104 0.88 -4.03 -9.99
C SER A 104 1.88 -4.53 -11.03
N GLY A 105 2.40 -5.74 -10.82
CA GLY A 105 3.39 -6.38 -11.67
C GLY A 105 4.71 -6.64 -10.96
N ARG A 106 5.61 -7.32 -11.67
CA ARG A 106 6.91 -7.80 -11.15
C ARG A 106 8.02 -7.70 -12.19
N GLN A 107 7.93 -6.75 -13.11
CA GLN A 107 8.92 -6.55 -14.17
C GLN A 107 9.91 -5.44 -13.82
N ASN A 108 9.53 -4.46 -13.01
CA ASN A 108 10.41 -3.36 -12.63
C ASN A 108 11.26 -3.72 -11.41
N LEU A 109 12.58 -3.72 -11.60
CA LEU A 109 13.58 -4.05 -10.58
C LEU A 109 14.12 -2.83 -9.83
N LYS A 110 13.69 -1.62 -10.22
CA LYS A 110 14.17 -0.37 -9.67
C LYS A 110 13.10 0.26 -8.79
N ALA A 111 13.55 0.88 -7.70
CA ALA A 111 12.68 1.67 -6.84
C ALA A 111 12.25 2.94 -7.57
N GLU A 112 10.97 3.29 -7.48
CA GLU A 112 10.38 4.49 -8.10
C GLU A 112 9.76 5.45 -7.06
N SER A 113 9.82 5.09 -5.78
CA SER A 113 9.28 5.85 -4.63
C SER A 113 10.26 5.85 -3.45
N GLU A 114 9.97 6.67 -2.43
CA GLU A 114 10.80 6.75 -1.21
C GLU A 114 10.78 5.45 -0.40
N LEU A 115 9.62 4.81 -0.26
CA LEU A 115 9.46 3.44 0.21
C LEU A 115 8.97 2.62 -0.98
N ASP A 116 9.64 1.52 -1.32
CA ASP A 116 9.26 0.67 -2.45
C ASP A 116 9.48 -0.83 -2.17
N ILE A 117 8.74 -1.67 -2.87
CA ILE A 117 8.94 -3.12 -2.96
C ILE A 117 9.28 -3.44 -4.42
N VAL A 118 10.41 -4.11 -4.65
CA VAL A 118 10.82 -4.56 -5.99
C VAL A 118 11.14 -6.05 -5.95
N PRO A 119 10.82 -6.83 -7.00
CA PRO A 119 11.29 -8.20 -7.08
C PRO A 119 12.80 -8.22 -7.34
N THR A 120 13.51 -9.24 -6.84
CA THR A 120 14.96 -9.36 -7.03
C THR A 120 15.35 -9.70 -8.47
N GLN A 121 14.41 -10.30 -9.21
CA GLN A 121 14.50 -10.64 -10.62
C GLN A 121 13.09 -10.53 -11.22
N ILE A 122 12.99 -10.37 -12.54
CA ILE A 122 11.68 -10.28 -13.22
C ILE A 122 10.84 -11.51 -12.86
N ASN A 123 9.61 -11.28 -12.39
CA ASN A 123 8.64 -12.29 -11.96
C ASN A 123 9.02 -13.15 -10.73
N SER A 124 10.05 -12.76 -9.98
CA SER A 124 10.47 -13.45 -8.75
C SER A 124 9.42 -13.38 -7.64
N ASN A 125 9.39 -14.40 -6.78
CA ASN A 125 8.70 -14.40 -5.48
C ASN A 125 9.63 -13.96 -4.32
N THR A 126 10.83 -13.48 -4.64
CA THR A 126 11.71 -12.82 -3.69
C THR A 126 11.71 -11.33 -3.98
N PHE A 127 11.48 -10.54 -2.94
CA PHE A 127 11.31 -9.09 -3.03
C PHE A 127 12.29 -8.41 -2.10
N THR A 128 12.80 -7.25 -2.51
CA THR A 128 13.56 -6.33 -1.68
C THR A 128 12.66 -5.14 -1.33
N VAL A 129 12.57 -4.82 -0.04
CA VAL A 129 12.03 -3.54 0.43
C VAL A 129 13.16 -2.52 0.41
N LEU A 130 12.92 -1.38 -0.24
CA LEU A 130 13.84 -0.25 -0.25
C LEU A 130 13.22 0.94 0.46
N TYR A 131 14.02 1.62 1.26
CA TYR A 131 13.71 2.93 1.82
C TYR A 131 14.83 3.92 1.43
N GLN A 132 14.45 5.04 0.83
CA GLN A 132 15.35 6.07 0.30
C GLN A 132 16.44 5.47 -0.61
N GLY A 133 16.04 4.52 -1.46
CA GLY A 133 16.92 3.84 -2.40
C GLY A 133 17.88 2.81 -1.78
N LYS A 134 17.78 2.54 -0.47
CA LYS A 134 18.61 1.55 0.25
C LYS A 134 17.77 0.37 0.68
N ALA A 135 18.34 -0.83 0.66
CA ALA A 135 17.70 -2.02 1.23
C ALA A 135 17.36 -1.80 2.71
N ALA A 136 16.12 -2.10 3.10
CA ALA A 136 15.61 -1.90 4.44
C ALA A 136 15.48 -3.23 5.18
N ALA A 137 16.46 -3.55 6.04
CA ALA A 137 16.45 -4.72 6.91
C ALA A 137 15.53 -4.54 8.13
N ASP A 138 15.10 -5.66 8.72
CA ASP A 138 14.28 -5.70 9.94
C ASP A 138 12.94 -4.94 9.83
N VAL A 139 12.38 -4.87 8.62
CA VAL A 139 11.09 -4.25 8.33
C VAL A 139 10.02 -5.33 8.24
N GLU A 140 8.89 -5.11 8.93
CA GLU A 140 7.71 -5.97 8.80
C GLU A 140 7.05 -5.76 7.42
N VAL A 141 6.75 -6.87 6.75
CA VAL A 141 6.04 -6.90 5.47
C VAL A 141 4.85 -7.83 5.60
N THR A 142 3.67 -7.36 5.24
CA THR A 142 2.45 -8.18 5.25
C THR A 142 2.15 -8.68 3.85
N VAL A 143 1.85 -9.96 3.71
CA VAL A 143 1.50 -10.61 2.44
C VAL A 143 0.11 -11.18 2.56
N PHE A 144 -0.78 -10.73 1.68
CA PHE A 144 -2.14 -11.21 1.54
C PHE A 144 -2.22 -12.18 0.37
N SER A 145 -2.89 -13.31 0.61
CA SER A 145 -3.11 -14.36 -0.38
C SER A 145 -4.48 -14.24 -1.06
N PRO A 146 -4.72 -14.95 -2.18
CA PRO A 146 -6.04 -15.00 -2.83
C PRO A 146 -7.14 -15.56 -1.93
N GLN A 147 -6.79 -16.25 -0.84
CA GLN A 147 -7.71 -16.79 0.15
C GLN A 147 -7.89 -15.85 1.35
N PHE A 148 -7.41 -14.60 1.26
CA PHE A 148 -7.45 -13.58 2.30
C PHE A 148 -6.71 -13.93 3.60
N TRP A 149 -5.94 -15.02 3.63
CA TRP A 149 -4.97 -15.22 4.70
C TRP A 149 -3.85 -14.19 4.55
N LEU A 150 -3.54 -13.51 5.66
CA LEU A 150 -2.38 -12.65 5.80
C LEU A 150 -1.23 -13.35 6.52
N LYS A 151 -0.01 -13.16 6.03
CA LYS A 151 1.20 -13.61 6.70
C LYS A 151 2.20 -12.46 6.80
N LYS A 152 2.73 -12.25 8.00
CA LYS A 152 3.80 -11.29 8.26
C LYS A 152 5.16 -11.93 8.03
N TYR A 153 6.05 -11.17 7.42
CA TYR A 153 7.45 -11.47 7.20
C TYR A 153 8.29 -10.34 7.79
N THR A 154 9.55 -10.62 8.07
CA THR A 154 10.54 -9.59 8.42
C THR A 154 11.64 -9.64 7.38
N THR A 155 12.02 -8.50 6.82
CA THR A 155 13.10 -8.43 5.84
C THR A 155 14.43 -8.82 6.46
N ASN A 156 15.24 -9.60 5.73
CA ASN A 156 16.59 -9.98 6.16
C ASN A 156 17.59 -8.81 6.07
N GLY A 157 18.87 -9.06 6.37
CA GLY A 157 19.94 -8.04 6.29
C GLY A 157 20.17 -7.43 4.89
N GLN A 158 19.62 -8.03 3.83
CA GLN A 158 19.62 -7.49 2.46
C GLN A 158 18.29 -6.79 2.12
N GLY A 159 17.41 -6.58 3.09
CA GLY A 159 16.08 -6.01 2.91
C GLY A 159 15.11 -6.93 2.19
N GLN A 160 15.36 -8.25 2.17
CA GLN A 160 14.62 -9.19 1.34
C GLN A 160 13.65 -10.08 2.13
N ILE A 161 12.56 -10.45 1.46
CA ILE A 161 11.67 -11.55 1.84
C ILE A 161 11.47 -12.49 0.65
N THR A 162 11.26 -13.77 0.92
CA THR A 162 10.81 -14.76 -0.08
C THR A 162 9.47 -15.33 0.37
N ILE A 163 8.50 -15.35 -0.55
CA ILE A 163 7.14 -15.79 -0.25
C ILE A 163 6.79 -17.06 -1.03
N ALA A 164 5.96 -17.91 -0.44
CA ALA A 164 5.31 -18.99 -1.16
C ALA A 164 3.99 -18.51 -1.75
N THR A 165 3.65 -18.97 -2.95
CA THR A 165 2.38 -18.68 -3.64
C THR A 165 1.64 -19.98 -3.96
N PRO A 166 1.16 -20.73 -2.95
CA PRO A 166 0.58 -22.06 -3.19
C PRO A 166 -0.78 -22.03 -3.90
N TRP A 167 -1.47 -20.88 -3.87
CA TRP A 167 -2.77 -20.69 -4.51
C TRP A 167 -2.66 -19.78 -5.72
N LYS A 168 -3.36 -20.12 -6.80
CA LYS A 168 -3.51 -19.23 -7.96
C LYS A 168 -4.42 -18.04 -7.60
N GLY A 169 -4.09 -16.86 -8.11
CA GLY A 169 -4.88 -15.65 -7.92
C GLY A 169 -4.08 -14.43 -7.47
N GLN A 170 -4.80 -13.41 -6.98
CA GLN A 170 -4.24 -12.13 -6.55
C GLN A 170 -3.50 -12.24 -5.21
N TYR A 171 -2.23 -11.84 -5.22
CA TYR A 171 -1.46 -11.56 -4.01
C TYR A 171 -1.24 -10.05 -3.89
N VAL A 172 -1.22 -9.56 -2.66
CA VAL A 172 -0.88 -8.17 -2.33
C VAL A 172 0.18 -8.19 -1.24
N ILE A 173 1.28 -7.48 -1.45
CA ILE A 173 2.34 -7.29 -0.47
C ILE A 173 2.25 -5.84 0.00
N GLU A 174 2.28 -5.61 1.31
CA GLU A 174 2.20 -4.30 1.93
C GLU A 174 3.40 -4.05 2.84
N VAL A 175 3.94 -2.84 2.77
CA VAL A 175 4.88 -2.31 3.75
C VAL A 175 4.49 -0.88 4.12
N GLY A 176 4.52 -0.57 5.41
CA GLY A 176 4.28 0.77 5.95
C GLY A 176 5.51 1.30 6.67
N LYS A 177 5.72 2.63 6.62
CA LYS A 177 6.79 3.29 7.37
C LYS A 177 6.39 4.71 7.78
N GLU A 178 6.53 5.02 9.07
CA GLU A 178 6.51 6.39 9.57
C GLU A 178 7.90 7.04 9.40
N ALA A 179 7.91 8.30 9.02
CA ALA A 179 9.09 9.15 8.97
C ALA A 179 8.82 10.49 9.67
N ASP A 180 9.73 10.89 10.56
CA ASP A 180 9.75 12.23 11.18
C ASP A 180 10.21 13.28 10.15
N LYS A 181 9.31 13.57 9.22
CA LYS A 181 9.54 14.48 8.09
C LYS A 181 8.43 15.50 8.06
N ALA A 182 8.80 16.75 8.33
CA ALA A 182 7.91 17.90 8.23
C ALA A 182 8.02 18.56 6.86
N GLY A 183 6.94 19.19 6.40
CA GLY A 183 6.91 19.84 5.10
C GLY A 183 5.57 20.50 4.80
N LYS A 184 5.30 20.71 3.51
CA LYS A 184 4.02 21.24 3.03
C LYS A 184 3.56 20.48 1.80
N LEU A 185 2.26 20.15 1.74
CA LEU A 185 1.57 19.70 0.53
C LEU A 185 0.50 20.73 0.21
N ASN A 186 0.50 21.30 -1.01
CA ASN A 186 -0.46 22.33 -1.42
C ASN A 186 -0.62 23.46 -0.37
N GLN A 187 0.50 23.98 0.13
CA GLN A 187 0.60 25.02 1.17
C GLN A 187 0.19 24.61 2.60
N GLN A 188 -0.50 23.48 2.78
CA GLN A 188 -0.84 22.95 4.10
C GLN A 188 0.35 22.21 4.72
N ALA A 189 0.68 22.53 5.97
CA ALA A 189 1.83 21.96 6.66
C ALA A 189 1.52 20.58 7.24
N TYR A 190 2.54 19.73 7.30
CA TYR A 190 2.55 18.46 8.03
C TYR A 190 3.83 18.33 8.85
N LYS A 191 3.78 17.53 9.92
CA LYS A 191 4.89 17.27 10.84
C LYS A 191 5.52 15.90 10.66
N LYS A 192 4.74 14.94 10.13
CA LYS A 192 5.15 13.56 9.90
C LYS A 192 4.70 13.08 8.53
N GLN A 193 5.37 12.05 8.02
CA GLN A 193 4.97 11.36 6.80
C GLN A 193 4.76 9.87 7.10
N TYR A 194 3.62 9.33 6.68
CA TYR A 194 3.34 7.90 6.66
C TYR A 194 3.40 7.42 5.22
N LEU A 195 4.35 6.55 4.91
CA LEU A 195 4.48 5.92 3.61
C LEU A 195 3.83 4.55 3.65
N VAL A 196 2.96 4.27 2.69
CA VAL A 196 2.35 2.96 2.49
C VAL A 196 2.61 2.52 1.06
N THR A 197 3.25 1.37 0.91
CA THR A 197 3.55 0.78 -0.38
C THR A 197 2.88 -0.57 -0.52
N THR A 198 2.20 -0.77 -1.65
CA THR A 198 1.69 -2.08 -2.03
C THR A 198 2.30 -2.56 -3.35
N LEU A 199 2.56 -3.86 -3.44
CA LEU A 199 2.87 -4.55 -4.70
C LEU A 199 1.91 -5.71 -4.90
N SER A 200 1.15 -5.64 -5.98
CA SER A 200 0.13 -6.60 -6.36
C SER A 200 0.57 -7.44 -7.57
N PHE A 201 0.25 -8.72 -7.59
CA PHE A 201 0.48 -9.58 -8.76
C PHE A 201 -0.45 -10.80 -8.75
N VAL A 202 -0.64 -11.41 -9.92
CA VAL A 202 -1.38 -12.66 -10.08
C VAL A 202 -0.39 -13.81 -10.27
N TYR A 203 -0.59 -14.91 -9.54
CA TYR A 203 0.12 -16.18 -9.69
C TYR A 203 -0.77 -17.24 -10.35
#